data_AF-A0A9D6RG91-F1
#
_entry.id   AF-A0A9D6RG91-F1
#
_cell.length_a   1.000
_cell.length_b   1.000
_cell.length_c   1.000
_cell.angle_alpha   90.00
_cell.angle_beta   90.00
_cell.angle_gamma   90.00
#
_symmetry.space_group_name_H-M   'P 1'
#
loop_
_entity.id
_entity.type
_entity.pdbx_description
1 polymer ?
#
loop_
_entity_poly.entity_id
_entity_poly.type
_entity_poly.pdbx_seq_one_letter_code
_entity_poly.pdbx_strand_id
1 'polypeptide(L)' 'GGTVVIGGLIQDENYKTTRKVPFLGDIPLIGQLLTGTYKDSRKTELVIFITPTIVD' A
#
# COMPACT_ATOMS: atom_id res chain seq x y z
N GLY A 1 -19.61 -3.18 -30.86
CA GLY A 1 -18.35 -3.56 -30.20
C GLY A 1 -18.57 -3.54 -28.71
N GLY A 2 -18.38 -4.68 -28.03
CA GLY A 2 -18.49 -4.76 -26.57
C GLY A 2 -17.13 -4.50 -25.94
N THR A 3 -17.09 -3.68 -24.87
CA THR A 3 -15.88 -3.48 -24.07
C THR A 3 -15.57 -4.75 -23.30
N VAL A 4 -14.37 -5.31 -23.46
CA VAL A 4 -13.89 -6.48 -22.73
C VAL A 4 -12.85 -6.03 -21.70
N VAL A 5 -12.98 -6.52 -20.47
CA VAL A 5 -11.94 -6.40 -19.44
C VAL A 5 -10.95 -7.53 -19.66
N ILE A 6 -9.70 -7.16 -19.97
CA ILE A 6 -8.67 -8.15 -20.32
C ILE A 6 -7.76 -8.44 -19.12
N GLY A 7 -7.67 -7.51 -18.17
CA GLY A 7 -6.91 -7.73 -16.95
C GLY A 7 -6.88 -6.53 -16.01
N GLY A 8 -6.26 -6.75 -14.86
CA GLY A 8 -5.98 -5.72 -13.87
C GLY A 8 -4.72 -6.07 -13.07
N LEU A 9 -4.17 -5.08 -12.39
CA LEU A 9 -3.04 -5.22 -11.47
C LEU A 9 -3.47 -4.69 -10.10
N ILE A 10 -3.21 -5.47 -9.06
CA ILE A 10 -3.35 -5.02 -7.67
C ILE A 10 -1.95 -4.95 -7.08
N GLN A 11 -1.57 -3.77 -6.60
CA GLN A 11 -0.29 -3.53 -5.96
C GLN A 11 -0.54 -3.06 -4.52
N ASP A 12 -0.04 -3.82 -3.56
CA ASP A 12 -0.10 -3.51 -2.13
C ASP A 12 1.31 -3.18 -1.62
N GLU A 13 1.51 -1.94 -1.19
CA GLU A 13 2.75 -1.46 -0.58
C GLU A 13 2.54 -1.18 0.90
N ASN A 14 3.40 -1.76 1.75
CA ASN A 14 3.34 -1.59 3.20
C ASN A 14 4.65 -0.97 3.70
N TYR A 15 4.58 0.28 4.17
CA TYR A 15 5.70 0.99 4.79
C TYR A 15 5.53 1.00 6.30
N LYS A 16 6.54 0.49 7.02
CA LYS A 16 6.59 0.54 8.48
C LYS A 16 7.83 1.31 8.92
N THR A 17 7.62 2.52 9.42
CA THR A 17 8.68 3.37 9.95
C THR A 17 8.59 3.36 11.48
N THR A 18 9.61 2.85 12.15
CA THR A 18 9.68 2.83 13.62
C THR A 18 10.70 3.87 14.07
N ARG A 19 10.27 4.88 14.83
CA ARG A 19 11.12 5.90 15.46
C ARG A 19 11.14 5.64 16.97
N LYS A 20 12.33 5.52 17.56
CA LYS A 20 12.49 5.30 19.01
C LYS A 20 13.53 6.22 19.61
N VAL A 21 13.32 6.66 20.85
CA VAL A 21 14.33 7.40 21.61
C VAL A 21 15.46 6.43 21.98
N PRO A 22 16.73 6.75 21.67
CA PRO A 22 17.86 5.91 22.05
C PRO A 22 17.94 5.77 23.58
N PHE A 23 18.35 4.58 24.06
CA PHE A 23 18.42 4.16 25.48
C PHE A 23 17.08 3.92 26.20
N LEU A 24 16.07 4.77 26.00
CA LEU A 24 14.80 4.69 26.73
C LEU A 24 13.72 3.84 26.02
N GLY A 25 13.87 3.59 24.71
CA GLY A 25 12.89 2.87 23.90
C GLY A 25 12.76 1.37 24.20
N ASP A 26 13.73 0.75 24.88
CA ASP A 26 13.75 -0.69 25.14
C ASP A 26 13.30 -1.04 26.59
N ILE A 27 12.90 -0.04 27.39
CA ILE A 27 12.39 -0.26 28.76
C ILE A 27 10.97 -0.85 28.68
N PRO A 28 10.75 -2.09 29.14
CA PRO A 28 9.40 -2.64 29.27
C PRO A 28 8.63 -1.76 30.26
N LEU A 29 7.45 -1.27 29.86
CA LEU A 29 6.53 -0.34 30.55
C LEU A 29 6.50 1.10 30.01
N ILE A 30 7.65 1.72 29.71
CA ILE A 30 7.70 3.13 29.24
C ILE A 30 8.13 3.24 27.77
N GLY A 31 8.82 2.21 27.25
CA GLY A 31 9.33 2.19 25.88
C GLY A 31 8.26 2.39 24.82
N GLN A 32 7.05 1.85 25.01
CA GLN A 32 5.92 2.02 24.08
C GLN A 32 5.43 3.48 23.96
N LEU A 33 5.50 4.26 25.04
CA LEU A 33 5.14 5.69 25.04
C LEU A 33 6.24 6.56 24.39
N LEU A 34 7.46 6.03 24.29
CA LEU A 34 8.65 6.71 23.74
C LEU A 34 9.05 6.18 22.36
N THR A 35 8.27 5.24 21.81
CA THR A 35 8.38 4.73 20.44
C THR A 35 7.21 5.20 19.59
N GLY A 36 7.48 5.91 18.51
CA GLY A 36 6.50 6.23 17.48
C GLY A 36 6.58 5.22 16.33
N THR A 37 5.53 4.41 16.14
CA THR A 37 5.40 3.57 14.95
C THR A 37 4.48 4.26 13.95
N TYR A 38 5.00 4.59 12.78
CA TYR A 38 4.22 5.07 11.65
C TYR A 38 4.04 3.92 10.66
N LYS A 39 2.79 3.59 10.36
CA LYS A 39 2.43 2.60 9.35
C LYS A 39 1.74 3.36 8.22
N ASP A 40 2.24 3.19 7.01
CA ASP A 40 1.62 3.69 5.80
C ASP A 40 1.36 2.50 4.88
N SER A 41 0.13 2.36 4.43
CA SER A 41 -0.30 1.28 3.55
C SER A 41 -0.90 1.91 2.31
N ARG A 42 -0.30 1.63 1.16
CA ARG A 42 -0.75 2.14 -0.13
C ARG A 42 -1.23 0.98 -0.97
N LYS A 43 -2.50 1.02 -1.36
CA LYS A 43 -3.11 0.08 -2.28
C LYS A 43 -3.36 0.77 -3.62
N THR A 44 -2.95 0.15 -4.71
CA THR A 44 -3.15 0.65 -6.06
C THR A 44 -3.81 -0.42 -6.90
N GLU A 45 -4.96 -0.08 -7.51
CA GLU A 45 -5.76 -0.96 -8.35
C GLU A 45 -5.79 -0.38 -9.76
N LEU A 46 -5.24 -1.11 -10.73
CA LEU A 46 -5.26 -0.73 -12.14
C LEU A 46 -6.13 -1.71 -12.91
N VAL A 47 -6.95 -1.19 -13.83
CA VAL A 47 -7.84 -2.00 -14.67
C VAL A 47 -7.69 -1.57 -16.13
N ILE A 48 -7.54 -2.54 -17.03
CA ILE A 48 -7.35 -2.30 -18.46
C ILE A 48 -8.60 -2.78 -19.23
N PHE A 49 -9.15 -1.87 -20.02
CA PHE A 49 -10.33 -2.10 -20.87
C PHE A 49 -9.93 -1.99 -22.35
N ILE A 50 -10.42 -2.90 -23.19
CA ILE A 50 -10.29 -2.78 -24.65
C ILE A 50 -11.68 -2.81 -25.27
N THR A 51 -11.94 -1.82 -26.14
CA THR A 51 -13.16 -1.75 -26.96
C THR A 51 -12.77 -1.93 -28.41
N PRO A 52 -13.07 -3.08 -29.03
CA PRO A 52 -12.84 -3.26 -30.45
C PRO A 52 -13.89 -2.49 -31.27
N THR A 53 -13.43 -1.73 -32.25
CA THR A 53 -14.23 -1.13 -33.32
C THR A 53 -14.03 -1.92 -34.60
N ILE A 54 -15.12 -2.38 -35.21
CA ILE A 54 -15.08 -2.99 -36.53
C ILE A 54 -15.13 -1.85 -37.55
N VAL A 55 -14.11 -1.76 -38.38
CA VAL A 55 -14.07 -0.92 -39.58
C VAL A 55 -14.26 -1.88 -40.76
N ASP A 56 -15.30 -1.62 -41.54
CA ASP A 56 -15.61 -2.31 -42.80
C ASP A 56 -15.05 -1.49 -43.97
#